data_AF-A0A7I4C1E5-F1
#
_entry.id   AF-A0A7I4C1E5-F1
#
_cell.length_a   1.000
_cell.length_b   1.000
_cell.length_c   1.000
_cell.angle_alpha   90.00
_cell.angle_beta   90.00
_cell.angle_gamma   90.00
#
_symmetry.space_group_name_H-M   'P 1'
#
loop_
_entity.id
_entity.type
_entity.pdbx_description
1 polymer ?
#
loop_
_entity_poly.entity_id
_entity_poly.type
_entity_poly.pdbx_seq_one_letter_code
_entity_poly.pdbx_strand_id
1 'polypeptide(L)'
;MPGEIQRKQTWHGDMVKAQERIHALHRVLGAFDSYNALLDSELPAKHLLHDENVADKISRRLLQPTSGKGNDQVCQWLFDTYQTQDPALQLVVLRFLPVLCGVYLPRITTSPDGPLAGFEAVLLALYAAETKARGGRPVMINIPDLGHASLYHSPRQTVGSPQPHVEVISPALEPQSSVKSTKRTVIVAVALELFYKRIIMMPSKSKFDLCHYARSEGLQLEQCS
;
A
#
# COMPACT_ATOMS: atom_id res chain seq x y z
N MET A 1 -8.44 -7.75 -34.07
CA MET A 1 -8.85 -8.81 -33.13
C MET A 1 -7.74 -9.48 -32.28
N PRO A 2 -6.47 -9.00 -32.19
CA PRO A 2 -5.51 -9.53 -31.20
C PRO A 2 -5.79 -9.13 -29.73
N GLY A 3 -6.42 -7.97 -29.51
CA GLY A 3 -6.57 -7.40 -28.17
C GLY A 3 -7.56 -8.10 -27.24
N GLU A 4 -8.55 -8.83 -27.76
CA GLU A 4 -9.54 -9.53 -26.93
C GLU A 4 -9.02 -10.87 -26.39
N ILE A 5 -8.20 -11.58 -27.18
CA ILE A 5 -7.57 -12.83 -26.76
C ILE A 5 -6.53 -12.54 -25.67
N GLN A 6 -5.72 -11.49 -25.85
CA GLN A 6 -4.75 -11.05 -24.85
C GLN A 6 -5.42 -10.69 -23.51
N ARG A 7 -6.55 -9.94 -23.54
CA ARG A 7 -7.30 -9.58 -22.32
C ARG A 7 -7.89 -10.79 -21.60
N LYS A 8 -8.44 -11.76 -22.34
CA LYS A 8 -8.99 -12.99 -21.74
C LYS A 8 -7.90 -13.82 -21.07
N GLN A 9 -6.71 -13.91 -21.69
CA GLN A 9 -5.56 -14.61 -21.13
C GLN A 9 -5.02 -13.92 -19.87
N THR A 10 -4.89 -12.59 -19.87
CA THR A 10 -4.45 -11.84 -18.67
C THR A 10 -5.46 -11.98 -17.53
N TRP A 11 -6.76 -11.84 -17.83
CA TRP A 11 -7.82 -12.00 -16.83
C TRP A 11 -7.83 -13.38 -16.20
N HIS A 12 -7.69 -14.44 -16.99
CA HIS A 12 -7.65 -15.79 -16.47
C HIS A 12 -6.40 -16.03 -15.59
N GLY A 13 -5.24 -15.50 -16.00
CA GLY A 13 -4.02 -15.59 -15.19
C GLY A 13 -4.13 -14.87 -13.85
N ASP A 14 -4.76 -13.69 -13.83
CA ASP A 14 -4.96 -12.91 -12.61
C ASP A 14 -5.98 -13.56 -11.65
N MET A 15 -7.03 -14.19 -12.20
CA MET A 15 -7.97 -15.00 -11.42
C MET A 15 -7.28 -16.18 -10.74
N VAL A 16 -6.43 -16.92 -11.46
CA VAL A 16 -5.69 -18.07 -10.91
C VAL A 16 -4.74 -17.62 -9.79
N LYS A 17 -3.98 -16.53 -9.99
CA LYS A 17 -3.12 -15.96 -8.93
C LYS A 17 -3.94 -15.61 -7.69
N ALA A 18 -5.10 -14.99 -7.86
CA ALA A 18 -5.95 -14.62 -6.74
C ALA A 18 -6.48 -15.83 -5.97
N GLN A 19 -6.93 -16.88 -6.67
CA GLN A 19 -7.33 -18.15 -6.05
C GLN A 19 -6.16 -18.79 -5.28
N GLU A 20 -4.97 -18.84 -5.86
CA GLU A 20 -3.76 -19.34 -5.19
C GLU A 20 -3.46 -18.55 -3.90
N ARG A 21 -3.58 -17.22 -3.94
CA ARG A 21 -3.40 -16.38 -2.74
C ARG A 21 -4.50 -16.59 -1.71
N ILE A 22 -5.75 -16.83 -2.11
CA ILE A 22 -6.85 -17.17 -1.19
C ILE A 22 -6.61 -18.54 -0.53
N HIS A 23 -6.17 -19.54 -1.30
CA HIS A 23 -5.75 -20.85 -0.76
C HIS A 23 -4.59 -20.71 0.23
N ALA A 24 -3.58 -19.89 -0.09
CA ALA A 24 -2.51 -19.58 0.84
C ALA A 24 -3.03 -18.90 2.11
N LEU A 25 -3.96 -17.95 1.98
CA LEU A 25 -4.55 -17.24 3.12
C LEU A 25 -5.31 -18.17 4.05
N HIS A 26 -6.06 -19.13 3.50
CA HIS A 26 -6.78 -20.14 4.28
C HIS A 26 -5.84 -20.99 5.15
N ARG A 27 -4.65 -21.33 4.64
CA ARG A 27 -3.62 -22.01 5.44
C ARG A 27 -3.08 -21.14 6.58
N VAL A 28 -3.01 -19.83 6.37
CA VAL A 28 -2.46 -18.87 7.35
C VAL A 28 -3.47 -18.50 8.44
N LEU A 29 -4.75 -18.28 8.07
CA LEU A 29 -5.80 -17.85 9.00
C LEU A 29 -6.61 -19.02 9.59
N GLY A 30 -6.47 -20.21 9.02
CA GLY A 30 -7.42 -21.31 9.24
C GLY A 30 -8.74 -21.07 8.53
N ALA A 31 -9.77 -21.84 8.92
CA ALA A 31 -11.08 -21.76 8.31
C ALA A 31 -11.74 -20.36 8.46
N PHE A 32 -12.34 -19.90 7.36
CA PHE A 32 -13.20 -18.71 7.31
C PHE A 32 -14.34 -18.95 6.32
N ASP A 33 -15.51 -18.40 6.64
CA ASP A 33 -16.79 -18.82 6.03
C ASP A 33 -16.88 -18.49 4.54
N SER A 34 -16.26 -17.38 4.12
CA SER A 34 -16.28 -16.90 2.73
C SER A 34 -15.31 -17.63 1.80
N TYR A 35 -14.54 -18.61 2.28
CA TYR A 35 -13.49 -19.27 1.50
C TYR A 35 -13.98 -19.84 0.17
N ASN A 36 -15.03 -20.68 0.18
CA ASN A 36 -15.56 -21.27 -1.06
C ASN A 36 -16.16 -20.19 -1.97
N ALA A 37 -16.91 -19.24 -1.40
CA ALA A 37 -17.52 -18.13 -2.16
C ALA A 37 -16.48 -17.22 -2.84
N LEU A 38 -15.31 -17.04 -2.23
CA LEU A 38 -14.20 -16.30 -2.82
C LEU A 38 -13.53 -17.06 -3.98
N LEU A 39 -13.41 -18.39 -3.87
CA LEU A 39 -12.83 -19.23 -4.93
C LEU A 39 -13.75 -19.35 -6.14
N ASP A 40 -15.06 -19.41 -5.92
CA ASP A 40 -16.08 -19.51 -6.97
C ASP A 40 -16.37 -18.15 -7.64
N SER A 41 -15.78 -17.05 -7.14
CA SER A 41 -15.99 -15.72 -7.68
C SER A 41 -15.24 -15.50 -9.01
N GLU A 42 -15.87 -14.74 -9.93
CA GLU A 42 -15.20 -14.23 -11.13
C GLU A 42 -14.20 -13.09 -10.85
N LEU A 43 -14.28 -12.44 -9.67
CA LEU A 43 -13.41 -11.34 -9.24
C LEU A 43 -12.88 -11.59 -7.81
N PRO A 44 -12.15 -12.71 -7.59
CA PRO A 44 -11.74 -13.19 -6.27
C PRO A 44 -10.99 -12.14 -5.45
N ALA A 45 -10.00 -11.46 -6.05
CA ALA A 45 -9.21 -10.44 -5.36
C ALA A 45 -10.05 -9.22 -4.93
N LYS A 46 -11.04 -8.82 -5.75
CA LYS A 46 -11.93 -7.70 -5.43
C LYS A 46 -12.88 -8.07 -4.29
N HIS A 47 -13.45 -9.27 -4.32
CA HIS A 47 -14.30 -9.73 -3.21
C HIS A 47 -13.49 -9.88 -1.93
N LEU A 48 -12.27 -10.42 -2.00
CA LEU A 48 -11.35 -10.50 -0.87
C LEU A 48 -11.02 -9.10 -0.30
N LEU A 49 -10.81 -8.09 -1.16
CA LEU A 49 -10.58 -6.71 -0.74
C LEU A 49 -11.73 -6.17 0.12
N HIS A 50 -12.97 -6.57 -0.12
CA HIS A 50 -14.15 -6.08 0.59
C HIS A 50 -14.70 -7.05 1.65
N ASP A 51 -14.02 -8.16 1.89
CA ASP A 51 -14.42 -9.12 2.93
C ASP A 51 -13.98 -8.63 4.32
N GLU A 52 -14.94 -8.07 5.06
CA GLU A 52 -14.68 -7.53 6.40
C GLU A 52 -14.32 -8.61 7.43
N ASN A 53 -14.82 -9.84 7.28
CA ASN A 53 -14.52 -10.93 8.22
C ASN A 53 -13.08 -11.39 8.07
N VAL A 54 -12.63 -11.58 6.84
CA VAL A 54 -11.24 -11.93 6.54
C VAL A 54 -10.32 -10.78 6.93
N ALA A 55 -10.70 -9.53 6.62
CA ALA A 55 -9.91 -8.37 7.00
C ALA A 55 -9.77 -8.19 8.51
N ASP A 56 -10.83 -8.41 9.28
CA ASP A 56 -10.78 -8.37 10.74
C ASP A 56 -9.86 -9.47 11.30
N LYS A 57 -9.95 -10.69 10.77
CA LYS A 57 -9.02 -11.78 11.15
C LYS A 57 -7.55 -11.41 10.89
N ILE A 58 -7.24 -10.84 9.72
CA ILE A 58 -5.88 -10.40 9.39
C ILE A 58 -5.42 -9.29 10.33
N SER A 59 -6.25 -8.25 10.52
CA SER A 59 -5.93 -7.12 11.40
C SER A 59 -5.68 -7.58 12.84
N ARG A 60 -6.51 -8.48 13.38
CA ARG A 60 -6.30 -9.05 14.72
C ARG A 60 -4.96 -9.80 14.85
N ARG A 61 -4.53 -10.50 13.79
CA ARG A 61 -3.22 -11.17 13.75
C ARG A 61 -2.09 -10.15 13.71
N LEU A 62 -2.19 -9.11 12.89
CA LEU A 62 -1.21 -8.02 12.82
C LEU A 62 -1.10 -7.25 14.14
N LEU A 63 -2.18 -7.14 14.91
CA LEU A 63 -2.20 -6.45 16.19
C LEU A 63 -1.60 -7.24 17.36
N GLN A 64 -1.38 -8.55 17.23
CA GLN A 64 -0.80 -9.36 18.30
C GLN A 64 0.62 -8.86 18.67
N PRO A 65 1.03 -8.87 19.95
CA PRO A 65 2.38 -8.45 20.34
C PRO A 65 3.51 -9.24 19.65
N THR A 66 3.23 -10.49 19.27
CA THR A 66 4.19 -11.40 18.63
C THR A 66 4.27 -11.27 17.11
N SER A 67 3.43 -10.42 16.50
CA SER A 67 3.40 -10.22 15.05
C SER A 67 4.60 -9.41 14.53
N GLY A 68 4.83 -9.49 13.23
CA GLY A 68 5.86 -8.70 12.54
C GLY A 68 7.26 -9.29 12.59
N LYS A 69 7.44 -10.47 13.20
CA LYS A 69 8.70 -11.22 13.18
C LYS A 69 8.93 -11.87 11.81
N GLY A 70 10.18 -12.24 11.52
CA GLY A 70 10.57 -12.80 10.21
C GLY A 70 9.88 -14.11 9.81
N ASN A 71 9.31 -14.84 10.77
CA ASN A 71 8.54 -16.08 10.55
C ASN A 71 7.02 -15.86 10.63
N ASP A 72 6.55 -14.60 10.66
CA ASP A 72 5.13 -14.29 10.68
C ASP A 72 4.48 -14.62 9.33
N GLN A 73 3.62 -15.64 9.33
CA GLN A 73 2.95 -16.14 8.14
C GLN A 73 1.99 -15.12 7.50
N VAL A 74 1.43 -14.18 8.27
CA VAL A 74 0.59 -13.11 7.72
C VAL A 74 1.48 -12.10 6.98
N CYS A 75 2.63 -11.75 7.56
CA CYS A 75 3.59 -10.88 6.88
C CYS A 75 4.12 -11.52 5.59
N GLN A 76 4.47 -12.80 5.64
CA GLN A 76 4.87 -13.56 4.46
C GLN A 76 3.74 -13.58 3.42
N TRP A 77 2.50 -13.81 3.84
CA TRP A 77 1.37 -13.81 2.93
C TRP A 77 1.17 -12.44 2.26
N LEU A 78 1.26 -11.34 3.01
CA LEU A 78 1.17 -9.98 2.47
C LEU A 78 2.29 -9.69 1.47
N PHE A 79 3.53 -10.09 1.80
CA PHE A 79 4.69 -9.95 0.92
C PHE A 79 4.47 -10.69 -0.40
N ASP A 80 4.20 -12.00 -0.34
CA ASP A 80 4.01 -12.82 -1.55
C ASP A 80 2.81 -12.34 -2.38
N THR A 81 1.71 -11.96 -1.73
CA THR A 81 0.52 -11.43 -2.42
C THR A 81 0.84 -10.15 -3.18
N TYR A 82 1.65 -9.26 -2.61
CA TYR A 82 2.07 -8.03 -3.31
C TYR A 82 3.01 -8.32 -4.49
N GLN A 83 3.87 -9.34 -4.36
CA GLN A 83 4.82 -9.76 -5.40
C GLN A 83 4.16 -10.36 -6.64
N THR A 84 2.88 -10.76 -6.57
CA THR A 84 2.12 -11.25 -7.75
C THR A 84 2.00 -10.22 -8.87
N GLN A 85 2.22 -8.94 -8.57
CA GLN A 85 2.01 -7.78 -9.46
C GLN A 85 0.57 -7.68 -10.01
N ASP A 86 -0.37 -8.43 -9.45
CA ASP A 86 -1.79 -8.29 -9.77
C ASP A 86 -2.35 -7.01 -9.10
N PRO A 87 -2.91 -6.06 -9.87
CA PRO A 87 -3.36 -4.79 -9.29
C PRO A 87 -4.44 -4.92 -8.22
N ALA A 88 -5.32 -5.92 -8.32
CA ALA A 88 -6.40 -6.12 -7.35
C ALA A 88 -5.87 -6.72 -6.03
N LEU A 89 -4.98 -7.70 -6.10
CA LEU A 89 -4.27 -8.25 -4.94
C LEU A 89 -3.34 -7.24 -4.28
N GLN A 90 -2.70 -6.37 -5.06
CA GLN A 90 -1.93 -5.27 -4.49
C GLN A 90 -2.83 -4.32 -3.67
N LEU A 91 -4.06 -4.05 -4.11
CA LEU A 91 -5.03 -3.30 -3.29
C LEU A 91 -5.38 -4.03 -1.98
N VAL A 92 -5.50 -5.37 -2.01
CA VAL A 92 -5.74 -6.18 -0.80
C VAL A 92 -4.60 -5.99 0.21
N VAL A 93 -3.34 -6.00 -0.23
CA VAL A 93 -2.20 -5.76 0.66
C VAL A 93 -2.22 -4.32 1.17
N LEU A 94 -2.45 -3.34 0.28
CA LEU A 94 -2.48 -1.93 0.65
C LEU A 94 -3.58 -1.62 1.68
N ARG A 95 -4.71 -2.33 1.68
CA ARG A 95 -5.79 -2.21 2.68
C ARG A 95 -5.26 -2.30 4.12
N PHE A 96 -4.20 -3.09 4.36
CA PHE A 96 -3.67 -3.32 5.71
C PHE A 96 -2.52 -2.37 6.10
N LEU A 97 -2.09 -1.47 5.22
CA LEU A 97 -1.01 -0.54 5.54
C LEU A 97 -1.28 0.38 6.73
N PRO A 98 -2.49 0.94 6.91
CA PRO A 98 -2.77 1.73 8.10
C PRO A 98 -2.50 0.98 9.40
N VAL A 99 -2.96 -0.27 9.49
CA VAL A 99 -2.74 -1.14 10.66
C VAL A 99 -1.26 -1.51 10.78
N LEU A 100 -0.62 -1.93 9.68
CA LEU A 100 0.79 -2.34 9.68
C LEU A 100 1.68 -1.19 10.15
N CYS A 101 1.54 0.01 9.59
CA CYS A 101 2.32 1.19 9.98
C CYS A 101 2.04 1.61 11.42
N GLY A 102 0.76 1.64 11.82
CA GLY A 102 0.35 2.02 13.18
C GLY A 102 0.82 1.06 14.28
N VAL A 103 1.09 -0.21 13.93
CA VAL A 103 1.69 -1.18 14.86
C VAL A 103 3.22 -1.15 14.79
N TYR A 104 3.78 -1.03 13.58
CA TYR A 104 5.22 -1.07 13.34
C TYR A 104 5.95 0.10 13.98
N LEU A 105 5.46 1.34 13.81
CA LEU A 105 6.15 2.55 14.24
C LEU A 105 6.31 2.64 15.78
N PRO A 106 5.28 2.40 16.61
CA PRO A 106 5.48 2.35 18.05
C PRO A 106 6.40 1.22 18.49
N ARG A 107 6.28 0.04 17.89
CA ARG A 107 7.04 -1.12 18.35
C ARG A 107 8.52 -0.99 18.02
N ILE A 108 8.88 -0.49 16.84
CA ILE A 108 10.30 -0.37 16.47
C ILE A 108 11.04 0.71 17.28
N THR A 109 10.31 1.64 17.90
CA THR A 109 10.88 2.69 18.76
C THR A 109 10.88 2.33 20.25
N THR A 110 9.97 1.46 20.69
CA THR A 110 9.79 1.15 22.13
C THR A 110 10.13 -0.29 22.52
N SER A 111 10.17 -1.23 21.57
CA SER A 111 10.26 -2.65 21.90
C SER A 111 11.71 -3.15 22.05
N PRO A 112 12.01 -3.90 23.13
CA PRO A 112 13.23 -4.69 23.26
C PRO A 112 13.16 -6.04 22.51
N ASP A 113 12.02 -6.41 21.91
CA ASP A 113 11.72 -7.76 21.39
C ASP A 113 12.40 -8.13 20.06
N GLY A 114 13.41 -7.34 19.65
CA GLY A 114 14.19 -7.57 18.45
C GLY A 114 13.55 -7.02 17.16
N PRO A 115 14.16 -7.29 16.00
CA PRO A 115 13.77 -6.68 14.73
C PRO A 115 12.41 -7.18 14.24
N LEU A 116 11.60 -6.27 13.69
CA LEU A 116 10.30 -6.54 13.07
C LEU A 116 10.46 -6.92 11.58
N ALA A 117 11.32 -7.90 11.32
CA ALA A 117 11.76 -8.27 9.96
C ALA A 117 10.60 -8.66 9.02
N GLY A 118 9.49 -9.18 9.55
CA GLY A 118 8.29 -9.49 8.76
C GLY A 118 7.59 -8.24 8.25
N PHE A 119 7.38 -7.24 9.12
CA PHE A 119 6.82 -5.95 8.70
C PHE A 119 7.78 -5.20 7.77
N GLU A 120 9.06 -5.21 8.08
CA GLU A 120 10.10 -4.58 7.26
C GLU A 120 10.16 -5.18 5.85
N ALA A 121 10.01 -6.50 5.70
CA ALA A 121 9.96 -7.16 4.40
C ALA A 121 8.77 -6.68 3.54
N VAL A 122 7.58 -6.54 4.13
CA VAL A 122 6.40 -6.01 3.42
C VAL A 122 6.62 -4.55 3.00
N LEU A 123 7.10 -3.71 3.91
CA LEU A 123 7.39 -2.29 3.64
C LEU A 123 8.49 -2.12 2.57
N LEU A 124 9.53 -2.94 2.59
CA LEU A 124 10.58 -2.94 1.57
C LEU A 124 10.06 -3.38 0.22
N ALA A 125 9.17 -4.38 0.16
CA ALA A 125 8.56 -4.81 -1.11
C ALA A 125 7.79 -3.67 -1.79
N LEU A 126 7.00 -2.94 -1.00
CA LEU A 126 6.25 -1.76 -1.44
C LEU A 126 7.18 -0.65 -1.92
N TYR A 127 8.20 -0.33 -1.11
CA TYR A 127 9.19 0.67 -1.45
C TYR A 127 9.97 0.33 -2.71
N ALA A 128 10.40 -0.93 -2.87
CA ALA A 128 11.15 -1.39 -4.04
C ALA A 128 10.29 -1.33 -5.31
N ALA A 129 9.00 -1.69 -5.23
CA ALA A 129 8.09 -1.56 -6.34
C ALA A 129 7.90 -0.11 -6.79
N GLU A 130 7.69 0.83 -5.85
CA GLU A 130 7.59 2.25 -6.17
C GLU A 130 8.91 2.82 -6.70
N THR A 131 10.05 2.42 -6.12
CA THR A 131 11.38 2.83 -6.59
C THR A 131 11.60 2.41 -8.04
N LYS A 132 11.23 1.17 -8.37
CA LYS A 132 11.27 0.65 -9.75
C LYS A 132 10.31 1.42 -10.67
N ALA A 133 9.09 1.72 -10.21
CA ALA A 133 8.10 2.47 -10.98
C ALA A 133 8.55 3.90 -11.29
N ARG A 134 9.27 4.55 -10.37
CA ARG A 134 9.84 5.90 -10.59
C ARG A 134 11.05 5.90 -11.50
N GLY A 135 11.78 4.78 -11.61
CA GLY A 135 12.92 4.65 -12.52
C GLY A 135 14.01 5.71 -12.29
N GLY A 136 14.27 6.06 -11.02
CA GLY A 136 15.24 7.09 -10.64
C GLY A 136 14.78 8.54 -10.87
N ARG A 137 13.50 8.77 -11.21
CA ARG A 137 12.96 10.12 -11.42
C ARG A 137 12.29 10.66 -10.16
N PRO A 138 12.42 11.97 -9.89
CA PRO A 138 11.63 12.64 -8.85
C PRO A 138 10.16 12.75 -9.27
N VAL A 139 9.27 12.91 -8.30
CA VAL A 139 7.87 13.28 -8.53
C VAL A 139 7.78 14.79 -8.65
N MET A 140 7.32 15.26 -9.80
CA MET A 140 7.20 16.68 -10.13
C MET A 140 5.74 17.05 -10.41
N ILE A 141 5.37 18.29 -10.09
CA ILE A 141 4.10 18.90 -10.49
C ILE A 141 4.33 20.21 -11.21
N ASN A 142 3.37 20.57 -12.06
CA ASN A 142 3.30 21.91 -12.61
C ASN A 142 2.38 22.73 -11.72
N ILE A 143 2.87 23.84 -11.19
CA ILE A 143 2.05 24.79 -10.44
C ILE A 143 1.19 25.57 -11.44
N PRO A 144 -0.14 25.52 -11.33
CA PRO A 144 -1.02 26.28 -12.21
C PRO A 144 -0.79 27.79 -12.03
N ASP A 145 -0.66 28.52 -13.14
CA ASP A 145 -0.54 29.97 -13.17
C ASP A 145 -1.76 30.58 -13.85
N LEU A 146 -2.45 31.50 -13.15
CA LEU A 146 -3.62 32.22 -13.67
C LEU A 146 -3.27 33.22 -14.77
N GLY A 147 -1.99 33.59 -14.92
CA GLY A 147 -1.49 34.38 -16.04
C GLY A 147 -1.48 33.64 -17.39
N HIS A 148 -1.72 32.32 -17.38
CA HIS A 148 -1.77 31.47 -18.56
C HIS A 148 -3.18 30.89 -18.79
N ALA A 149 -3.51 30.68 -20.05
CA ALA A 149 -4.73 29.96 -20.39
C ALA A 149 -4.63 28.50 -19.93
N SER A 150 -5.73 27.99 -19.39
CA SER A 150 -5.90 26.62 -18.92
C SER A 150 -7.23 26.08 -19.42
N LEU A 151 -7.51 24.80 -19.16
CA LEU A 151 -8.77 24.16 -19.54
C LEU A 151 -10.02 24.91 -19.01
N TYR A 152 -9.89 25.59 -17.87
CA TYR A 152 -11.01 26.23 -17.17
C TYR A 152 -10.98 27.76 -17.19
N HIS A 153 -9.89 28.37 -17.67
CA HIS A 153 -9.71 29.82 -17.60
C HIS A 153 -8.86 30.34 -18.75
N SER A 154 -9.27 31.45 -19.36
CA SER A 154 -8.45 32.20 -20.32
C SER A 154 -8.25 33.63 -19.81
N PRO A 155 -7.01 34.03 -19.50
CA PRO A 155 -6.73 35.38 -19.00
C PRO A 155 -6.95 36.41 -20.11
N ARG A 156 -7.43 37.60 -19.74
CA ARG A 156 -7.63 38.70 -20.70
C ARG A 156 -6.32 39.29 -21.22
N GLN A 157 -5.25 39.19 -20.43
CA GLN A 157 -3.89 39.57 -20.78
C GLN A 157 -2.94 38.53 -20.18
N THR A 158 -1.98 38.06 -20.97
CA THR A 158 -0.92 37.15 -20.51
C THR A 158 0.13 37.94 -19.75
N VAL A 159 0.15 37.82 -18.42
CA VAL A 159 1.08 38.54 -17.53
C VAL A 159 2.12 37.62 -16.86
N GLY A 160 2.12 36.33 -17.18
CA GLY A 160 3.01 35.32 -16.60
C GLY A 160 4.26 34.99 -17.40
N SER A 161 5.22 34.29 -16.78
CA SER A 161 6.41 33.77 -17.45
C SER A 161 6.04 32.65 -18.43
N PRO A 162 6.53 32.62 -19.68
CA PRO A 162 6.09 31.65 -20.70
C PRO A 162 6.43 30.19 -20.41
N GLN A 163 7.18 29.92 -19.34
CA GLN A 163 7.57 28.58 -18.91
C GLN A 163 6.68 28.11 -17.74
N PRO A 164 6.17 26.87 -17.78
CA PRO A 164 5.44 26.30 -16.67
C PRO A 164 6.35 26.18 -15.45
N HIS A 165 5.86 26.62 -14.28
CA HIS A 165 6.58 26.48 -13.03
C HIS A 165 6.50 25.02 -12.57
N VAL A 166 7.62 24.30 -12.64
CA VAL A 166 7.71 22.89 -12.22
C VAL A 166 8.35 22.80 -10.85
N GLU A 167 7.69 22.12 -9.92
CA GLU A 167 8.19 21.90 -8.56
C GLU A 167 8.34 20.41 -8.24
N VAL A 168 9.37 20.07 -7.48
CA VAL A 168 9.64 18.70 -7.02
C VAL A 168 8.92 18.45 -5.70
N ILE A 169 7.93 17.55 -5.71
CA ILE A 169 7.20 17.14 -4.49
C ILE A 169 7.99 16.08 -3.73
N SER A 170 8.61 15.15 -4.46
CA SER A 170 9.33 14.03 -3.86
C SER A 170 10.61 13.77 -4.65
N PRO A 171 11.77 13.67 -3.99
CA PRO A 171 13.03 13.36 -4.67
C PRO A 171 13.00 11.96 -5.30
N ALA A 172 14.01 11.68 -6.12
CA ALA A 172 14.22 10.34 -6.64
C ALA A 172 14.46 9.34 -5.50
N LEU A 173 13.89 8.15 -5.61
CA LEU A 173 14.05 7.09 -4.62
C LEU A 173 15.30 6.25 -4.92
N GLU A 174 16.03 5.89 -3.87
CA GLU A 174 17.23 5.06 -3.93
C GLU A 174 16.89 3.62 -3.50
N PRO A 175 17.28 2.57 -4.25
CA PRO A 175 17.04 1.19 -3.85
C PRO A 175 17.57 0.88 -2.44
N GLN A 176 16.75 0.19 -1.63
CA GLN A 176 17.11 -0.23 -0.27
C GLN A 176 17.08 -1.76 -0.17
N SER A 177 18.16 -2.36 0.35
CA SER A 177 18.25 -3.80 0.62
C SER A 177 17.73 -4.19 2.00
N SER A 178 17.63 -3.23 2.92
CA SER A 178 17.11 -3.41 4.28
C SER A 178 16.52 -2.11 4.84
N VAL A 179 15.67 -2.20 5.86
CA VAL A 179 15.15 -1.01 6.55
C VAL A 179 16.21 -0.52 7.54
N LYS A 180 16.91 0.55 7.17
CA LYS A 180 17.83 1.24 8.08
C LYS A 180 17.10 2.32 8.86
N SER A 181 17.54 2.60 10.09
CA SER A 181 16.92 3.63 10.93
C SER A 181 16.81 4.99 10.23
N THR A 182 17.86 5.40 9.50
CA THR A 182 17.91 6.67 8.76
C THR A 182 17.00 6.75 7.53
N LYS A 183 16.53 5.59 7.02
CA LYS A 183 15.67 5.51 5.83
C LYS A 183 14.25 5.04 6.16
N ARG A 184 14.00 4.62 7.41
CA ARG A 184 12.73 4.05 7.87
C ARG A 184 11.54 4.96 7.60
N THR A 185 11.64 6.23 7.97
CA THR A 185 10.56 7.20 7.77
C THR A 185 10.22 7.36 6.29
N VAL A 186 11.24 7.40 5.42
CA VAL A 186 11.03 7.50 3.96
C VAL A 186 10.36 6.25 3.41
N ILE A 187 10.79 5.06 3.83
CA ILE A 187 10.20 3.78 3.41
C ILE A 187 8.72 3.72 3.80
N VAL A 188 8.40 4.06 5.05
CA VAL A 188 7.02 4.08 5.56
C VAL A 188 6.18 5.15 4.85
N ALA A 189 6.73 6.34 4.63
CA ALA A 189 6.04 7.43 3.93
C ALA A 189 5.69 7.03 2.48
N VAL A 190 6.61 6.40 1.76
CA VAL A 190 6.37 5.89 0.40
C VAL A 190 5.29 4.80 0.39
N ALA A 191 5.31 3.89 1.38
CA ALA A 191 4.24 2.89 1.51
C ALA A 191 2.87 3.56 1.74
N LEU A 192 2.79 4.57 2.59
CA LEU A 192 1.57 5.36 2.80
C LEU A 192 1.18 6.14 1.53
N GLU A 193 2.12 6.67 0.76
CA GLU A 193 1.85 7.32 -0.53
C GLU A 193 1.15 6.36 -1.50
N LEU A 194 1.57 5.10 -1.56
CA LEU A 194 0.89 4.07 -2.37
C LEU A 194 -0.56 3.84 -1.92
N PHE A 195 -0.81 3.85 -0.61
CA PHE A 195 -2.16 3.80 -0.05
C PHE A 195 -2.98 5.03 -0.48
N TYR A 196 -2.43 6.24 -0.30
CA TYR A 196 -3.11 7.49 -0.65
C TYR A 196 -3.44 7.58 -2.14
N LYS A 197 -2.54 7.16 -3.03
CA LYS A 197 -2.79 7.07 -4.48
C LYS A 197 -4.01 6.22 -4.83
N ARG A 198 -4.41 5.30 -3.95
CA ARG A 198 -5.55 4.38 -4.14
C ARG A 198 -6.64 4.53 -3.10
N ILE A 199 -6.65 5.63 -2.35
CA ILE A 199 -7.58 5.85 -1.24
C ILE A 199 -9.05 5.69 -1.65
N ILE A 200 -9.43 6.10 -2.87
CA ILE A 200 -10.81 5.98 -3.37
C ILE A 200 -11.25 4.51 -3.44
N MET A 201 -10.33 3.62 -3.82
CA MET A 201 -10.59 2.17 -3.95
C MET A 201 -10.57 1.43 -2.60
N MET A 202 -10.12 2.07 -1.53
CA MET A 202 -9.99 1.43 -0.22
C MET A 202 -11.35 1.31 0.48
N PRO A 203 -11.65 0.15 1.12
CA PRO A 203 -12.81 -0.01 1.99
C PRO A 203 -12.82 1.01 3.13
N SER A 204 -14.02 1.39 3.59
CA SER A 204 -14.21 2.40 4.65
C SER A 204 -13.45 2.05 5.92
N LYS A 205 -13.42 0.78 6.34
CA LYS A 205 -12.71 0.34 7.54
C LYS A 205 -11.22 0.67 7.49
N SER A 206 -10.56 0.46 6.36
CA SER A 206 -9.14 0.77 6.18
C SER A 206 -8.86 2.27 6.28
N LYS A 207 -9.77 3.11 5.75
CA LYS A 207 -9.70 4.58 5.91
C LYS A 207 -9.87 4.99 7.37
N PHE A 208 -10.81 4.36 8.09
CA PHE A 208 -10.98 4.60 9.52
C PHE A 208 -9.75 4.19 10.32
N ASP A 209 -9.13 3.06 9.99
CA ASP A 209 -7.88 2.63 10.63
C ASP A 209 -6.76 3.65 10.42
N LEU A 210 -6.64 4.23 9.22
CA LEU A 210 -5.70 5.31 8.97
C LEU A 210 -5.93 6.52 9.88
N CYS A 211 -7.18 6.98 9.98
CA CYS A 211 -7.52 8.10 10.86
C CYS A 211 -7.26 7.78 12.33
N HIS A 212 -7.56 6.55 12.75
CA HIS A 212 -7.33 6.09 14.12
C HIS A 212 -5.84 6.13 14.48
N TYR A 213 -4.98 5.53 13.65
CA TYR A 213 -3.54 5.48 13.92
C TYR A 213 -2.86 6.84 13.73
N ALA A 214 -3.29 7.66 12.76
CA ALA A 214 -2.76 9.02 12.63
C ALA A 214 -3.05 9.86 13.88
N ARG A 215 -4.21 9.69 14.51
CA ARG A 215 -4.55 10.37 15.77
C ARG A 215 -3.74 9.84 16.96
N SER A 216 -3.55 8.53 17.07
CA SER A 216 -2.78 7.95 18.18
C SER A 216 -1.31 8.38 18.12
N GLU A 217 -0.69 8.29 16.94
CA GLU A 217 0.70 8.72 16.73
C GLU A 217 0.88 10.23 16.92
N GLY A 218 -0.10 11.04 16.49
CA GLY A 218 -0.08 12.50 16.67
C GLY A 218 -0.07 12.91 18.15
N LEU A 219 -0.78 12.17 19.02
CA LEU A 219 -0.78 12.41 20.46
C LEU A 219 0.53 11.99 21.17
N GLN A 220 1.29 11.06 20.59
CA GLN A 220 2.58 10.63 21.14
C GLN A 220 3.75 11.55 20.72
N LEU A 221 3.67 12.21 19.56
CA LEU A 221 4.68 13.21 19.14
C LEU A 221 4.61 14.49 19.98
N GLU A 222 3.43 14.93 20.42
CA GLU A 222 3.29 16.08 21.33
C GLU A 222 3.80 15.81 22.75
N GLN A 223 4.03 14.55 23.14
CA GLN A 223 4.62 14.19 24.43
C GLN A 223 6.16 14.10 24.40
N CYS A 224 6.77 14.26 23.23
CA CYS A 224 8.23 14.26 23.03
C CYS A 224 8.81 15.63 22.63
N SER A 225 8.05 16.72 22.82
CA SER A 225 8.54 18.11 22.68
C SER A 225 8.61 18.81 24.02
#